data_AF-A0A6I4QBG6-F1
#
_entry.id   AF-A0A6I4QBG6-F1
#
_cell.length_a   1.000
_cell.length_b   1.000
_cell.length_c   1.000
_cell.angle_alpha   90.00
_cell.angle_beta   90.00
_cell.angle_gamma   90.00
#
_symmetry.space_group_name_H-M   'P 1'
#
loop_
_entity.id
_entity.type
_entity.pdbx_description
1 polymer ?
#
loop_
_entity_poly.entity_id
_entity_poly.type
_entity_poly.pdbx_seq_one_letter_code
_entity_poly.pdbx_strand_id
1 'polypeptide(L)'
;LVNSPSLSVGLLSRLRFNLLSFLSTSPLWIVALLFWLCSFGAQALTAQTSRVIEGSGPYLTSDGGQTKVTDLESLFTITLPYGGKVTPSTNTSSRTNPMVLSTWRTLGEIKTIFPPSTTFVRLNDLVNRYHYWGDDDGDGQGTNGVTATG
;
A
#
# COMPACT_ATOMS: atom_id res chain seq x y z
N LEU A 1 -80.31 34.48 -1.56
CA LEU A 1 -78.99 34.58 -0.91
C LEU A 1 -78.64 33.18 -0.41
N VAL A 2 -77.61 32.44 -0.83
CA VAL A 2 -76.42 32.67 -1.65
C VAL A 2 -75.99 31.29 -2.20
N ASN A 3 -75.42 31.27 -3.41
CA ASN A 3 -74.78 30.11 -4.05
C ASN A 3 -73.59 29.55 -3.25
N SER A 4 -73.29 28.26 -3.41
CA SER A 4 -71.92 27.74 -3.31
C SER A 4 -71.76 26.57 -4.29
N PRO A 5 -70.83 26.60 -5.25
CA PRO A 5 -70.48 25.45 -6.05
C PRO A 5 -69.39 24.65 -5.33
N SER A 6 -69.54 23.34 -5.18
CA SER A 6 -68.44 22.45 -4.80
C SER A 6 -67.97 21.64 -6.01
N LEU A 7 -66.66 21.66 -6.22
CA LEU A 7 -65.94 21.16 -7.38
C LEU A 7 -66.12 19.64 -7.55
N SER A 8 -66.48 19.22 -8.76
CA SER A 8 -66.43 17.83 -9.20
C SER A 8 -64.98 17.35 -9.22
N VAL A 9 -64.64 16.36 -8.38
CA VAL A 9 -63.35 15.68 -8.38
C VAL A 9 -63.34 14.69 -9.54
N GLY A 10 -63.24 15.23 -10.74
CA GLY A 10 -62.85 14.48 -11.91
C GLY A 10 -61.42 13.99 -11.75
N LEU A 11 -61.19 12.76 -12.22
CA LEU A 11 -59.95 12.35 -12.87
C LEU A 11 -58.77 11.79 -12.04
N LEU A 12 -58.98 11.22 -10.85
CA LEU A 12 -57.88 10.51 -10.16
C LEU A 12 -58.11 9.02 -9.86
N SER A 13 -59.26 8.43 -10.22
CA SER A 13 -59.56 7.02 -9.87
C SER A 13 -59.13 5.97 -10.90
N ARG A 14 -58.44 6.35 -11.99
CA ARG A 14 -58.32 5.48 -13.18
C ARG A 14 -56.90 5.16 -13.66
N LEU A 15 -55.85 5.45 -12.91
CA LEU A 15 -54.50 4.96 -13.24
C LEU A 15 -54.01 3.93 -12.22
N ARG A 16 -54.54 2.71 -12.33
CA ARG A 16 -53.83 1.51 -11.87
C ARG A 16 -52.81 1.15 -12.94
N PHE A 17 -51.58 1.63 -12.80
CA PHE A 17 -50.48 1.15 -13.62
C PHE A 17 -50.17 -0.30 -13.22
N ASN A 18 -50.72 -1.24 -13.98
CA ASN A 18 -50.33 -2.65 -13.90
C ASN A 18 -48.94 -2.79 -14.54
N LEU A 19 -47.91 -2.34 -13.83
CA LEU A 19 -46.53 -2.34 -14.31
C LEU A 19 -46.02 -3.76 -14.66
N LEU A 20 -46.65 -4.78 -14.07
CA LEU A 20 -46.31 -6.19 -14.25
C LEU A 20 -47.03 -6.89 -15.41
N SER A 21 -48.10 -6.32 -15.99
CA SER A 21 -48.84 -7.00 -17.08
C SER A 21 -48.16 -6.87 -18.45
N PHE A 22 -47.07 -6.09 -18.54
CA PHE A 22 -46.28 -5.89 -19.76
C PHE A 22 -45.14 -6.90 -19.94
N LEU A 23 -44.95 -7.85 -19.01
CA LEU A 23 -44.06 -8.99 -19.23
C LEU A 23 -44.74 -9.99 -20.18
N SER A 24 -44.89 -9.56 -21.43
CA SER A 24 -45.32 -10.38 -22.55
C SER A 24 -44.39 -11.59 -22.67
N THR A 25 -44.96 -12.78 -22.88
CA THR A 25 -44.30 -14.08 -23.06
C THR A 25 -43.45 -14.19 -24.35
N SER A 26 -43.09 -13.04 -24.93
CA SER A 26 -42.33 -12.95 -26.16
C SER A 26 -40.83 -13.14 -25.89
N PRO A 27 -40.13 -14.00 -26.64
CA PRO A 27 -38.68 -14.19 -26.49
C PRO A 27 -37.88 -12.90 -26.77
N LEU A 28 -38.47 -11.94 -27.48
CA LEU A 28 -37.86 -10.63 -27.76
C LEU A 28 -37.60 -9.82 -26.48
N TRP A 29 -38.44 -9.98 -25.46
CA TRP A 29 -38.29 -9.26 -24.19
C TRP A 29 -37.12 -9.81 -23.37
N ILE A 30 -36.91 -11.13 -23.44
CA ILE A 30 -35.76 -11.81 -22.84
C ILE A 30 -34.47 -11.35 -23.52
N VAL A 31 -34.46 -11.26 -24.86
CA VAL A 31 -33.30 -10.75 -25.62
C VAL A 31 -33.00 -9.29 -25.27
N ALA A 32 -34.02 -8.44 -25.15
CA ALA A 32 -33.85 -7.04 -24.74
C ALA A 32 -33.30 -6.93 -23.30
N LEU A 33 -33.80 -7.76 -22.38
CA LEU A 33 -33.32 -7.83 -21.00
C LEU A 33 -31.86 -8.33 -20.93
N LEU A 34 -31.50 -9.37 -21.70
CA LEU A 34 -30.14 -9.87 -21.83
C LEU A 34 -29.19 -8.81 -22.39
N PHE A 35 -29.60 -8.09 -23.44
CA PHE A 35 -28.80 -6.98 -23.99
C PHE A 35 -28.57 -5.87 -22.98
N TRP A 36 -29.61 -5.55 -22.20
CA TRP A 36 -29.53 -4.56 -21.13
C TRP A 36 -28.60 -5.01 -20.00
N LEU A 37 -28.72 -6.27 -19.55
CA LEU A 37 -27.85 -6.89 -18.53
C LEU A 37 -26.39 -7.00 -18.99
N CYS A 38 -26.14 -7.38 -20.24
CA CYS A 38 -24.80 -7.44 -20.84
C CYS A 38 -24.11 -6.07 -20.86
N SER A 39 -24.88 -4.97 -20.97
CA SER A 39 -24.35 -3.61 -20.94
C SER A 39 -23.88 -3.19 -19.53
N PHE A 40 -24.53 -3.70 -18.47
CA PHE A 40 -24.07 -3.50 -17.08
C PHE A 40 -22.90 -4.42 -16.70
N GLY A 41 -22.86 -5.64 -17.24
CA GLY A 41 -21.78 -6.59 -16.98
C GLY A 41 -20.41 -6.09 -17.45
N ALA A 42 -20.37 -5.32 -18.56
CA ALA A 42 -19.13 -4.75 -19.08
C ALA A 42 -18.57 -3.60 -18.22
N GLN A 43 -19.44 -2.82 -17.55
CA GLN A 43 -19.03 -1.69 -16.71
C GLN A 43 -18.37 -2.15 -15.39
N ALA A 44 -18.65 -3.36 -14.93
CA ALA A 44 -18.08 -3.93 -13.71
C ALA A 44 -16.67 -4.52 -13.89
N LEU A 45 -16.21 -4.76 -15.13
CA LEU A 45 -14.89 -5.35 -15.42
C LEU A 45 -13.81 -4.31 -15.76
N THR A 46 -14.20 -3.05 -15.95
CA THR A 46 -13.28 -1.96 -16.26
C THR A 46 -12.91 -1.20 -15.01
N ALA A 47 -11.73 -1.50 -14.44
CA ALA A 47 -11.06 -0.61 -13.52
C ALA A 47 -10.17 0.35 -14.33
N GLN A 48 -10.35 1.65 -14.12
CA GLN A 48 -9.45 2.68 -14.63
C GLN A 48 -8.93 3.45 -13.41
N THR A 49 -7.62 3.41 -13.22
CA THR A 49 -6.99 4.23 -12.19
C THR A 49 -6.76 5.62 -12.75
N SER A 50 -7.00 6.65 -11.93
CA SER A 50 -6.71 8.04 -12.33
C SER A 50 -5.21 8.34 -12.41
N ARG A 51 -4.36 7.41 -11.95
CA ARG A 51 -2.89 7.50 -11.89
C ARG A 51 -2.25 6.14 -12.14
N VAL A 52 -0.95 6.15 -12.41
CA VAL A 52 -0.10 4.96 -12.41
C VAL A 52 -0.16 4.29 -11.02
N ILE A 53 -0.13 2.96 -10.98
CA ILE A 53 0.01 2.21 -9.74
C ILE A 53 1.48 2.31 -9.33
N GLU A 54 1.75 3.11 -8.30
CA GLU A 54 3.09 3.36 -7.78
C GLU A 54 3.48 2.28 -6.77
N GLY A 55 3.74 1.07 -7.26
CA GLY A 55 4.35 0.00 -6.46
C GLY A 55 5.85 0.23 -6.29
N SER A 56 6.41 -0.15 -5.14
CA SER A 56 7.83 0.00 -4.85
C SER A 56 8.49 -1.37 -4.65
N GLY A 57 9.70 -1.54 -5.17
CA GLY A 57 10.49 -2.73 -4.87
C GLY A 57 10.93 -2.77 -3.40
N PRO A 58 11.26 -3.95 -2.88
CA PRO A 58 11.78 -4.08 -1.53
C PRO A 58 13.10 -3.30 -1.36
N TYR A 59 13.32 -2.80 -0.15
CA TYR A 59 14.50 -2.02 0.21
C TYR A 59 15.09 -2.53 1.53
N LEU A 60 16.40 -2.34 1.74
CA LEU A 60 17.05 -2.72 2.99
C LEU A 60 16.71 -1.72 4.11
N THR A 61 16.47 -2.24 5.30
CA THR A 61 16.16 -1.46 6.51
C THR A 61 16.43 -2.31 7.77
N SER A 62 17.11 -1.75 8.76
CA SER A 62 17.37 -2.44 10.05
C SER A 62 16.41 -2.02 11.15
N ASP A 63 15.56 -1.01 10.92
CA ASP A 63 14.68 -0.38 11.91
C ASP A 63 13.19 -0.53 11.56
N GLY A 64 12.86 -1.56 10.77
CA GLY A 64 11.49 -1.92 10.41
C GLY A 64 10.84 -0.95 9.43
N GLY A 65 11.62 -0.34 8.53
CA GLY A 65 11.11 0.56 7.48
C GLY A 65 11.22 2.05 7.80
N GLN A 66 11.68 2.43 9.00
CA GLN A 66 11.83 3.86 9.34
C GLN A 66 12.93 4.54 8.53
N THR A 67 14.02 3.83 8.27
CA THR A 67 15.13 4.29 7.43
C THR A 67 15.34 3.33 6.27
N LYS A 68 15.25 3.85 5.05
CA LYS A 68 15.59 3.11 3.83
C LYS A 68 17.08 3.26 3.53
N VAL A 69 17.75 2.15 3.24
CA VAL A 69 19.11 2.17 2.72
C VAL A 69 19.04 2.35 1.21
N THR A 70 19.53 3.49 0.73
CA THR A 70 19.45 3.89 -0.69
C THR A 70 20.81 3.96 -1.38
N ASP A 71 21.90 3.96 -0.62
CA ASP A 71 23.26 4.09 -1.11
C ASP A 71 24.29 3.47 -0.15
N LEU A 72 25.57 3.49 -0.54
CA LEU A 72 26.66 2.95 0.29
C LEU A 72 26.90 3.77 1.56
N GLU A 73 26.62 5.08 1.53
CA GLU A 73 26.78 5.93 2.71
C GLU A 73 25.80 5.52 3.81
N SER A 74 24.52 5.35 3.46
CA SER A 74 23.45 4.89 4.34
C SER A 74 23.63 3.44 4.77
N LEU A 75 24.12 2.56 3.90
CA LEU A 75 24.39 1.15 4.23
C LEU A 75 25.45 1.01 5.34
N PHE A 76 26.54 1.79 5.24
CA PHE A 76 27.65 1.73 6.20
C PHE A 76 27.59 2.81 7.27
N THR A 77 26.48 3.55 7.38
CA THR A 77 26.31 4.54 8.44
C THR A 77 26.29 3.84 9.79
N ILE A 78 27.05 4.40 10.73
CA ILE A 78 26.95 4.08 12.16
C ILE A 78 26.33 5.29 12.88
N THR A 79 25.38 5.02 13.76
CA THR A 79 24.79 6.03 14.64
C THR A 79 25.29 5.79 16.05
N LEU A 80 26.00 6.77 16.60
CA LEU A 80 26.56 6.78 17.93
C LEU A 80 25.46 6.93 19.00
N PRO A 81 25.73 6.62 20.28
CA PRO A 81 24.74 6.67 21.36
C PRO A 81 24.01 8.03 21.53
N TYR A 82 24.64 9.13 21.12
CA TYR A 82 24.08 10.50 21.17
C TYR A 82 23.45 10.96 19.83
N GLY A 83 23.22 10.04 18.89
CA GLY A 83 22.62 10.34 17.59
C GLY A 83 23.60 10.87 16.53
N GLY A 84 24.87 11.09 16.88
CA GLY A 84 25.90 11.44 15.91
C GLY A 84 26.06 10.35 14.86
N LYS A 85 26.03 10.70 13.57
CA LYS A 85 26.19 9.76 12.47
C LYS A 85 27.59 9.84 11.90
N VAL A 86 28.20 8.69 11.63
CA VAL A 86 29.45 8.59 10.88
C VAL A 86 29.21 7.69 9.67
N THR A 87 29.67 8.15 8.52
CA THR A 87 29.51 7.51 7.22
C THR A 87 30.89 7.27 6.60
N PRO A 88 31.01 6.44 5.55
CA PRO A 88 32.29 6.23 4.88
C PRO A 88 33.00 7.54 4.48
N SER A 89 32.26 8.50 3.91
CA SER A 89 32.81 9.78 3.46
C SER A 89 33.21 10.75 4.60
N THR A 90 32.61 10.60 5.78
CA THR A 90 32.86 11.47 6.94
C THR A 90 33.80 10.85 7.98
N ASN A 91 34.16 9.59 7.79
CA ASN A 91 35.04 8.86 8.69
C ASN A 91 36.50 9.32 8.56
N THR A 92 37.02 9.98 9.60
CA THR A 92 38.42 10.42 9.70
C THR A 92 39.30 9.46 10.51
N SER A 93 38.74 8.32 10.96
CA SER A 93 39.46 7.37 11.78
C SER A 93 40.47 6.53 10.98
N SER A 94 41.54 6.14 11.65
CA SER A 94 42.60 5.28 11.10
C SER A 94 43.19 4.43 12.22
N ARG A 95 44.14 3.54 11.87
CA ARG A 95 44.82 2.68 12.84
C ARG A 95 45.61 3.49 13.89
N THR A 96 46.14 4.65 13.53
CA THR A 96 46.88 5.55 14.45
C THR A 96 46.02 6.67 15.01
N ASN A 97 44.85 6.93 14.41
CA ASN A 97 43.88 7.91 14.87
C ASN A 97 42.50 7.25 15.03
N PRO A 98 42.30 6.39 16.05
CA PRO A 98 41.05 5.69 16.24
C PRO A 98 39.93 6.65 16.65
N MET A 99 38.68 6.27 16.38
CA MET A 99 37.52 6.98 16.91
C MET A 99 37.36 6.66 18.40
N VAL A 100 37.41 7.69 19.25
CA VAL A 100 37.27 7.55 20.70
C VAL A 100 35.87 8.02 21.11
N LEU A 101 35.07 7.12 21.68
CA LEU A 101 33.79 7.47 22.31
C LEU A 101 34.04 7.74 23.79
N SER A 102 33.62 8.91 24.29
CA SER A 102 33.78 9.29 25.70
C SER A 102 32.75 8.63 26.63
N THR A 103 31.58 8.28 26.10
CA THR A 103 30.44 7.82 26.87
C THR A 103 29.67 6.73 26.13
N TRP A 104 30.29 5.54 26.07
CA TRP A 104 29.65 4.32 25.57
C TRP A 104 29.71 3.25 26.65
N ARG A 105 28.61 2.52 26.84
CA ARG A 105 28.57 1.39 27.78
C ARG A 105 28.69 0.05 27.07
N THR A 106 28.04 -0.09 25.92
CA THR A 106 28.05 -1.33 25.14
C THR A 106 28.04 -1.02 23.64
N LEU A 107 28.56 -1.95 22.82
CA LEU A 107 28.47 -1.84 21.36
C LEU A 107 27.01 -1.85 20.85
N GLY A 108 26.07 -2.37 21.64
CA GLY A 108 24.64 -2.34 21.31
C GLY A 108 24.01 -0.94 21.32
N GLU A 109 24.68 0.07 21.91
CA GLU A 109 24.24 1.46 21.85
C GLU A 109 24.61 2.13 20.50
N ILE A 110 25.48 1.51 19.72
CA ILE A 110 25.83 1.95 18.37
C ILE A 110 24.86 1.27 17.39
N LYS A 111 24.05 2.06 16.68
CA LYS A 111 23.13 1.53 15.67
C LYS A 111 23.83 1.43 14.32
N THR A 112 23.66 0.30 13.66
CA THR A 112 24.18 0.02 12.32
C THR A 112 23.32 -1.10 11.71
N ILE A 113 23.40 -1.30 10.39
CA ILE A 113 22.75 -2.42 9.72
C ILE A 113 23.39 -3.76 10.06
N PHE A 114 24.61 -3.75 10.62
CA PHE A 114 25.29 -4.96 11.04
C PHE A 114 24.64 -5.53 12.29
N PRO A 115 24.27 -6.82 12.29
CA PRO A 115 23.78 -7.50 13.47
C PRO A 115 24.80 -7.44 14.63
N PRO A 116 24.33 -7.42 15.90
CA PRO A 116 25.21 -7.34 17.06
C PRO A 116 26.30 -8.42 17.06
N SER A 117 27.51 -8.03 17.49
CA SER A 117 28.67 -8.94 17.64
C SER A 117 29.18 -9.58 16.34
N THR A 118 28.90 -8.99 15.18
CA THR A 118 29.43 -9.43 13.89
C THR A 118 30.40 -8.39 13.31
N THR A 119 31.49 -8.86 12.71
CA THR A 119 32.45 -8.02 11.97
C THR A 119 32.31 -8.19 10.46
N PHE A 120 31.55 -9.20 10.03
CA PHE A 120 31.25 -9.52 8.65
C PHE A 120 29.85 -10.13 8.59
N VAL A 121 29.10 -9.78 7.55
CA VAL A 121 27.77 -10.32 7.29
C VAL A 121 27.59 -10.47 5.78
N ARG A 122 26.93 -11.54 5.35
CA ARG A 122 26.56 -11.71 3.94
C ARG A 122 25.29 -10.91 3.68
N LEU A 123 25.18 -10.30 2.50
CA LEU A 123 23.96 -9.58 2.11
C LEU A 123 22.72 -10.48 2.19
N ASN A 124 22.86 -11.73 1.72
CA ASN A 124 21.87 -12.79 1.88
C ASN A 124 21.40 -12.97 3.34
N ASP A 125 22.31 -12.88 4.33
CA ASP A 125 21.93 -13.06 5.73
C ASP A 125 21.10 -11.87 6.23
N LEU A 126 21.41 -10.64 5.79
CA LEU A 126 20.60 -9.46 6.11
C LEU A 126 19.15 -9.64 5.66
N VAL A 127 18.95 -10.19 4.45
CA VAL A 127 17.61 -10.41 3.88
C VAL A 127 16.92 -11.63 4.49
N ASN A 128 17.58 -12.79 4.49
CA ASN A 128 16.94 -14.08 4.79
C ASN A 128 16.99 -14.48 6.26
N ARG A 129 18.04 -14.07 7.00
CA ARG A 129 18.21 -14.45 8.42
C ARG A 129 17.72 -13.35 9.36
N TYR A 130 18.03 -12.10 9.05
CA TYR A 130 17.70 -10.96 9.90
C TYR A 130 16.44 -10.22 9.46
N HIS A 131 15.93 -10.51 8.26
CA HIS A 131 14.75 -9.84 7.69
C HIS A 131 14.88 -8.31 7.68
N TYR A 132 16.08 -7.80 7.37
CA TYR A 132 16.39 -6.38 7.29
C TYR A 132 15.99 -5.79 5.94
N TRP A 133 14.73 -6.00 5.57
CA TRP A 133 14.13 -5.42 4.37
C TRP A 133 12.66 -5.07 4.62
N GLY A 134 12.16 -4.12 3.85
CA GLY A 134 10.78 -3.67 3.89
C GLY A 134 10.26 -3.36 2.50
N ASP A 135 8.95 -3.19 2.44
CA ASP A 135 8.19 -2.69 1.31
C ASP A 135 7.04 -1.82 1.89
N ASP A 136 6.65 -0.78 1.15
CA ASP A 136 5.67 0.21 1.56
C ASP A 136 4.32 0.11 0.82
N ASP A 137 4.24 -0.62 -0.29
CA ASP A 137 3.07 -0.56 -1.17
C ASP A 137 1.91 -1.49 -0.75
N GLY A 138 2.13 -2.30 0.29
CA GLY A 138 1.08 -2.98 1.03
C GLY A 138 0.55 -4.24 0.34
N ASP A 139 1.28 -4.77 -0.64
CA ASP A 139 1.01 -6.10 -1.20
C ASP A 139 1.33 -7.25 -0.22
N GLY A 140 2.03 -6.91 0.89
CA GLY A 140 2.32 -7.78 2.01
C GLY A 140 3.51 -8.72 1.76
N GLN A 141 3.98 -9.40 2.81
CA GLN A 141 5.08 -10.37 2.69
C GLN A 141 4.52 -11.81 2.63
N GLY A 142 4.90 -12.61 1.63
CA GLY A 142 4.58 -14.06 1.60
C GLY A 142 4.17 -14.62 0.22
N THR A 143 3.42 -15.74 0.23
CA THR A 143 3.10 -16.59 -0.95
C THR A 143 2.51 -15.84 -2.16
N ASN A 144 1.87 -14.70 -1.94
CA ASN A 144 1.28 -13.87 -2.99
C ASN A 144 1.66 -12.37 -2.87
N GLY A 145 2.70 -12.04 -2.10
CA GLY A 145 3.19 -10.67 -1.90
C GLY A 145 4.66 -10.53 -2.27
N VAL A 146 5.30 -9.42 -1.90
CA VAL A 146 6.74 -9.24 -2.14
C VAL A 146 7.57 -10.29 -1.41
N THR A 147 8.60 -10.79 -2.11
CA THR A 147 9.69 -11.58 -1.54
C THR A 147 11.02 -10.91 -1.87
N ALA A 148 11.84 -10.63 -0.87
CA ALA A 148 13.23 -10.24 -1.07
C ALA A 148 14.15 -11.48 -0.98
N THR A 149 15.12 -11.55 -1.88
CA THR A 149 16.21 -12.55 -1.84
C THR A 149 17.54 -11.82 -2.02
N GLY A 150 18.63 -12.38 -1.50
CA GLY A 150 19.95 -11.73 -1.49
C GLY A 150 21.10 -12.69 -1.75
#